data_AF-A0A976CCE6-F1
#
_entry.id   AF-A0A976CCE6-F1
#
_cell.length_a   1.000
_cell.length_b   1.000
_cell.length_c   1.000
_cell.angle_alpha   90.00
_cell.angle_beta   90.00
_cell.angle_gamma   90.00
#
_symmetry.space_group_name_H-M   'P 1'
#
loop_
_entity.id
_entity.type
_entity.pdbx_description
1 polymer ?
#
loop_
_entity_poly.entity_id
_entity_poly.type
_entity_poly.pdbx_seq_one_letter_code
_entity_poly.pdbx_strand_id
1 'polypeptide(L)'
;MQLSFFVRYFLIIIGLISVFACVRARKATLIIPEDVMYASRVNAFRSTHQLGEWQKVLKEELDLDLQADSIKRPMFLINGKGYVFGEFMQGSKNYTAFSIPLFNKRNFEKFIRKAIYKEPIKTYKKYKYINKNKNLIAWSRGVLLMIDAHQAENELEAEKILQKITDTPKSAALILKNPNFRKALKNDKDIALWMNMNNFANIPEVKAFVKNIPFKDNYLHFQSNFDEGIVTANTEYFTSPELFEAYKNLFSGKINQRLIENVPVASPSTVLSSGISPKELKVFLKDIEWTEKAENLVSSITLTMDQFLEMVTGETVLASKKLDLSALPDSLKDSKKYTSDLVMGFKLKNLFIYDSLMTTLKETGILEKKEGYSVFLDDLYLLRQDSLIYITKNEGIKDDFLKNVKLENKQVLANITNKWFVFYADENIAKREMSQKSLVNSIAKAVIKGDKVKLQSATFHLETIGKDKKHIDGETIMLLQDKNANSLWAMLEILKEIVFQTKQRFDPNFFKEE
;
A
#
# COMPACT_ATOMS: atom_id res chain seq x y z
N MET A 1 -5.35 -13.72 -16.61
CA MET A 1 -5.50 -15.09 -16.06
C MET A 1 -4.69 -15.34 -14.76
N GLN A 2 -3.53 -14.69 -14.59
CA GLN A 2 -2.52 -14.91 -13.53
C GLN A 2 -3.00 -14.84 -12.07
N LEU A 3 -3.70 -13.78 -11.68
CA LEU A 3 -3.93 -13.54 -10.25
C LEU A 3 -5.31 -14.04 -9.75
N SER A 4 -6.23 -14.44 -10.66
CA SER A 4 -7.32 -15.36 -10.25
C SER A 4 -6.82 -16.79 -10.13
N PHE A 5 -5.77 -17.18 -10.83
CA PHE A 5 -5.11 -18.45 -10.56
C PHE A 5 -4.47 -18.43 -9.17
N PHE A 6 -3.80 -17.35 -8.78
CA PHE A 6 -3.30 -17.14 -7.41
C PHE A 6 -4.41 -17.13 -6.34
N VAL A 7 -5.51 -16.39 -6.54
CA VAL A 7 -6.64 -16.39 -5.59
C VAL A 7 -7.29 -17.76 -5.53
N ARG A 8 -7.53 -18.41 -6.68
CA ARG A 8 -8.01 -19.80 -6.72
C ARG A 8 -7.04 -20.74 -6.03
N TYR A 9 -5.73 -20.59 -6.22
CA TYR A 9 -4.75 -21.43 -5.55
C TYR A 9 -4.63 -21.13 -4.06
N PHE A 10 -4.76 -19.88 -3.63
CA PHE A 10 -4.84 -19.48 -2.22
C PHE A 10 -6.10 -20.03 -1.54
N LEU A 11 -7.22 -20.08 -2.25
CA LEU A 11 -8.45 -20.67 -1.76
C LEU A 11 -8.41 -22.21 -1.79
N ILE A 12 -7.80 -22.81 -2.81
CA ILE A 12 -7.41 -24.23 -2.84
C ILE A 12 -6.50 -24.51 -1.65
N ILE A 13 -5.53 -23.65 -1.37
CA ILE A 13 -4.62 -23.74 -0.23
C ILE A 13 -5.43 -23.71 1.07
N ILE A 14 -6.35 -22.76 1.27
CA ILE A 14 -7.23 -22.74 2.44
C ILE A 14 -8.02 -24.06 2.58
N GLY A 15 -8.51 -24.61 1.46
CA GLY A 15 -9.20 -25.90 1.40
C GLY A 15 -8.30 -27.15 1.53
N LEU A 16 -7.00 -27.06 1.23
CA LEU A 16 -6.03 -28.17 1.28
C LEU A 16 -5.28 -28.21 2.62
N ILE A 17 -4.96 -27.04 3.19
CA ILE A 17 -4.27 -26.92 4.47
C ILE A 17 -5.16 -27.44 5.60
N SER A 18 -6.47 -27.21 5.47
CA SER A 18 -7.47 -27.63 6.45
C SER A 18 -7.38 -29.13 6.76
N VAL A 19 -7.03 -29.98 5.79
CA VAL A 19 -7.00 -31.44 5.96
C VAL A 19 -5.74 -31.97 6.68
N PHE A 20 -4.63 -31.21 6.82
CA PHE A 20 -3.33 -31.82 7.15
C PHE A 20 -2.32 -30.98 7.99
N ALA A 21 -2.73 -30.17 8.97
CA ALA A 21 -1.81 -29.26 9.69
C ALA A 21 -1.70 -29.47 11.22
N CYS A 22 -0.84 -30.39 11.66
CA CYS A 22 -0.31 -30.44 13.05
C CYS A 22 1.22 -30.65 13.07
N VAL A 23 2.02 -29.75 12.45
CA VAL A 23 3.49 -29.80 12.49
C VAL A 23 4.08 -28.44 12.87
N ARG A 24 5.22 -28.45 13.57
CA ARG A 24 6.05 -27.27 13.85
C ARG A 24 6.37 -26.49 12.55
N ALA A 25 5.94 -25.24 12.46
CA ALA A 25 6.08 -24.34 11.31
C ALA A 25 7.53 -24.14 10.78
N ARG A 26 8.54 -24.50 11.59
CA ARG A 26 9.97 -24.27 11.33
C ARG A 26 10.48 -24.85 10.00
N LYS A 27 9.89 -25.93 9.47
CA LYS A 27 10.34 -26.49 8.18
C LYS A 27 9.93 -25.64 6.98
N ALA A 28 8.77 -24.99 7.04
CA ALA A 28 8.25 -24.16 5.95
C ALA A 28 9.05 -22.87 5.78
N THR A 29 9.60 -22.31 6.87
CA THR A 29 10.47 -21.12 6.82
C THR A 29 11.88 -21.40 6.33
N LEU A 30 12.37 -22.64 6.49
CA LEU A 30 13.76 -23.00 6.16
C LEU A 30 14.01 -23.16 4.66
N ILE A 31 12.98 -23.04 3.83
CA ILE A 31 13.07 -23.13 2.38
C ILE A 31 12.91 -21.77 1.68
N ILE A 32 12.73 -20.69 2.44
CA ILE A 32 12.64 -19.33 1.90
C ILE A 32 14.07 -18.84 1.65
N PRO A 33 14.49 -18.60 0.39
CA PRO A 33 15.82 -18.11 0.08
C PRO A 33 16.09 -16.72 0.69
N GLU A 34 17.34 -16.41 1.03
CA GLU A 34 17.70 -15.10 1.61
C GLU A 34 17.59 -13.93 0.62
N ASP A 35 17.64 -14.21 -0.68
CA ASP A 35 17.64 -13.23 -1.77
C ASP A 35 16.24 -12.84 -2.26
N VAL A 36 15.17 -13.40 -1.68
CA VAL A 36 13.79 -13.04 -2.05
C VAL A 36 13.52 -11.56 -1.82
N MET A 37 12.73 -10.95 -2.70
CA MET A 37 12.34 -9.55 -2.57
C MET A 37 11.31 -9.37 -1.45
N TYR A 38 10.42 -10.33 -1.26
CA TYR A 38 9.42 -10.27 -0.20
C TYR A 38 9.16 -11.64 0.40
N ALA A 39 8.71 -11.64 1.65
CA ALA A 39 8.22 -12.81 2.35
C ALA A 39 7.11 -12.40 3.32
N SER A 40 5.96 -13.05 3.22
CA SER A 40 4.80 -12.84 4.07
C SER A 40 4.46 -14.11 4.83
N ARG A 41 4.02 -13.97 6.06
CA ARG A 41 3.41 -15.04 6.86
C ARG A 41 1.92 -14.76 6.96
N VAL A 42 1.12 -15.80 6.71
CA VAL A 42 -0.33 -15.78 6.88
C VAL A 42 -0.71 -16.72 8.01
N ASN A 43 -1.49 -16.21 8.97
CA ASN A 43 -2.13 -17.02 10.00
C ASN A 43 -3.35 -17.71 9.42
N ALA A 44 -3.11 -18.80 8.68
CA ALA A 44 -4.17 -19.56 8.01
C ALA A 44 -5.28 -19.99 8.99
N PHE A 45 -4.95 -20.30 10.25
CA PHE A 45 -5.94 -20.66 11.27
C PHE A 45 -7.01 -19.58 11.43
N ARG A 46 -6.57 -18.38 11.84
CA ARG A 46 -7.44 -17.26 12.15
C ARG A 46 -8.18 -16.82 10.90
N SER A 47 -7.49 -16.80 9.76
CA SER A 47 -8.11 -16.52 8.47
C SER A 47 -9.22 -17.52 8.11
N THR A 48 -8.99 -18.82 8.25
CA THR A 48 -10.02 -19.83 7.94
C THR A 48 -11.22 -19.78 8.88
N HIS A 49 -11.00 -19.51 10.16
CA HIS A 49 -12.09 -19.36 11.14
C HIS A 49 -12.93 -18.13 10.85
N GLN A 50 -12.27 -17.01 10.53
CA GLN A 50 -12.97 -15.76 10.20
C GLN A 50 -13.82 -15.92 8.95
N LEU A 51 -13.38 -16.69 7.95
CA LEU A 51 -14.05 -16.80 6.66
C LEU A 51 -15.49 -17.34 6.72
N GLY A 52 -15.92 -18.06 7.76
CA GLY A 52 -17.31 -18.46 8.03
C GLY A 52 -17.97 -19.39 6.99
N GLU A 53 -18.03 -18.96 5.73
CA GLU A 53 -18.57 -19.63 4.55
C GLU A 53 -17.47 -20.21 3.64
N TRP A 54 -16.40 -20.78 4.19
CA TRP A 54 -15.29 -21.34 3.37
C TRP A 54 -15.78 -22.29 2.26
N GLN A 55 -16.86 -23.03 2.48
CA GLN A 55 -17.48 -23.92 1.49
C GLN A 55 -17.98 -23.16 0.26
N LYS A 56 -18.62 -22.01 0.46
CA LYS A 56 -19.07 -21.13 -0.63
C LYS A 56 -17.88 -20.62 -1.41
N VAL A 57 -16.82 -20.23 -0.72
CA VAL A 57 -15.57 -19.79 -1.36
C VAL A 57 -14.95 -20.89 -2.21
N LEU A 58 -14.88 -22.13 -1.71
CA LEU A 58 -14.38 -23.25 -2.51
C LEU A 58 -15.28 -23.54 -3.71
N LYS A 59 -16.61 -23.46 -3.55
CA LYS A 59 -17.57 -23.70 -4.63
C LYS A 59 -17.50 -22.62 -5.71
N GLU A 60 -17.66 -21.36 -5.32
CA GLU A 60 -17.73 -20.22 -6.25
C GLU A 60 -16.40 -19.98 -6.97
N GLU A 61 -15.27 -20.16 -6.28
CA GLU A 61 -13.98 -19.77 -6.85
C GLU A 61 -13.27 -20.93 -7.53
N LEU A 62 -13.43 -22.16 -7.02
CA LEU A 62 -12.64 -23.31 -7.45
C LEU A 62 -13.40 -24.27 -8.34
N ASP A 63 -14.71 -24.08 -8.50
CA ASP A 63 -15.60 -25.02 -9.18
C ASP A 63 -15.46 -26.45 -8.60
N LEU A 64 -15.10 -26.53 -7.31
CA LEU A 64 -15.00 -27.78 -6.58
C LEU A 64 -16.36 -28.06 -5.98
N ASP A 65 -17.16 -28.85 -6.67
CA ASP A 65 -18.39 -29.42 -6.12
C ASP A 65 -18.02 -30.53 -5.12
N LEU A 66 -17.56 -30.11 -3.95
CA LEU A 66 -17.25 -31.01 -2.85
C LEU A 66 -18.58 -31.53 -2.32
N GLN A 67 -18.95 -32.76 -2.68
CA GLN A 67 -20.15 -33.41 -2.16
C GLN A 67 -20.15 -33.31 -0.62
N ALA A 68 -21.15 -32.59 -0.09
CA ALA A 68 -21.22 -32.12 1.28
C ALA A 68 -21.04 -33.22 2.34
N ASP A 69 -21.39 -34.46 2.01
CA ASP A 69 -21.31 -35.61 2.90
C ASP A 69 -19.90 -36.23 3.03
N SER A 70 -19.02 -35.99 2.06
CA SER A 70 -17.65 -36.54 2.08
C SER A 70 -16.69 -35.75 2.99
N ILE A 71 -17.12 -34.57 3.45
CA ILE A 71 -16.34 -33.67 4.30
C ILE A 71 -17.22 -33.26 5.51
N LYS A 72 -17.73 -34.25 6.26
CA LYS A 72 -18.42 -33.99 7.53
C LYS A 72 -17.47 -33.29 8.49
N ARG A 73 -17.79 -32.03 8.83
CA ARG A 73 -17.08 -31.15 9.79
C ARG A 73 -15.62 -31.54 9.95
N PRO A 74 -14.84 -31.22 8.95
CA PRO A 74 -13.48 -31.65 8.98
C PRO A 74 -12.81 -30.92 10.14
N MET A 75 -12.12 -31.73 10.93
CA MET A 75 -11.54 -31.41 12.24
C MET A 75 -10.35 -30.45 12.01
N PHE A 76 -10.68 -29.24 11.60
CA PHE A 76 -9.82 -28.28 10.93
C PHE A 76 -9.26 -27.25 11.91
N LEU A 77 -8.46 -27.71 12.85
CA LEU A 77 -7.61 -26.81 13.61
C LEU A 77 -6.25 -26.75 12.91
N ILE A 78 -6.16 -25.95 11.84
CA ILE A 78 -4.88 -25.62 11.21
C ILE A 78 -4.12 -24.77 12.22
N ASN A 79 -3.35 -25.33 13.15
CA ASN A 79 -2.49 -24.52 14.01
C ASN A 79 -1.17 -24.15 13.30
N GLY A 80 -1.27 -23.77 12.02
CA GLY A 80 -0.16 -23.69 11.07
C GLY A 80 -0.03 -22.31 10.42
N LYS A 81 1.20 -21.78 10.43
CA LYS A 81 1.60 -20.56 9.73
C LYS A 81 2.03 -20.93 8.31
N GLY A 82 1.38 -20.34 7.30
CA GLY A 82 1.77 -20.43 5.89
C GLY A 82 2.68 -19.24 5.51
N TYR A 83 3.48 -19.41 4.46
CA TYR A 83 4.40 -18.38 3.99
C TYR A 83 4.23 -18.15 2.49
N VAL A 84 4.21 -16.90 2.06
CA VAL A 84 4.23 -16.46 0.65
C VAL A 84 5.52 -15.70 0.42
N PHE A 85 6.29 -15.99 -0.62
CA PHE A 85 7.54 -15.29 -0.88
C PHE A 85 7.85 -15.31 -2.37
N GLY A 86 8.72 -14.40 -2.82
CA GLY A 86 9.08 -14.37 -4.22
C GLY A 86 9.91 -13.19 -4.64
N GLU A 87 10.00 -13.04 -5.95
CA GLU A 87 10.71 -11.99 -6.67
C GLU A 87 9.72 -11.35 -7.66
N PHE A 88 9.63 -10.02 -7.66
CA PHE A 88 8.89 -9.28 -8.67
C PHE A 88 9.88 -8.65 -9.66
N MET A 89 9.58 -8.77 -10.95
CA MET A 89 10.10 -7.96 -12.06
C MET A 89 11.62 -7.98 -12.34
N GLN A 90 12.37 -9.04 -11.99
CA GLN A 90 13.72 -9.32 -12.51
C GLN A 90 13.69 -10.31 -13.69
N GLY A 91 13.18 -9.88 -14.85
CA GLY A 91 13.19 -10.69 -16.08
C GLY A 91 12.50 -12.06 -15.96
N SER A 92 13.06 -13.10 -16.59
CA SER A 92 12.53 -14.48 -16.60
C SER A 92 12.59 -15.22 -15.25
N LYS A 93 13.03 -14.56 -14.17
CA LYS A 93 13.20 -15.17 -12.84
C LYS A 93 12.06 -14.89 -11.88
N ASN A 94 10.99 -14.21 -12.32
CA ASN A 94 9.89 -13.86 -11.42
C ASN A 94 9.08 -15.10 -11.03
N TYR A 95 8.87 -15.25 -9.73
CA TYR A 95 7.99 -16.25 -9.19
C TYR A 95 7.35 -15.78 -7.91
N THR A 96 6.22 -16.39 -7.60
CA THR A 96 5.64 -16.37 -6.27
C THR A 96 5.49 -17.79 -5.77
N ALA A 97 6.02 -18.06 -4.57
CA ALA A 97 5.98 -19.35 -3.93
C ALA A 97 5.20 -19.29 -2.62
N PHE A 98 4.44 -20.35 -2.37
CA PHE A 98 3.76 -20.60 -1.12
C PHE A 98 4.38 -21.82 -0.46
N SER A 99 4.78 -21.66 0.80
CA SER A 99 5.33 -22.73 1.63
C SER A 99 4.43 -22.95 2.84
N ILE A 100 3.98 -24.19 3.00
CA ILE A 100 3.11 -24.57 4.11
C ILE A 100 3.65 -25.84 4.77
N PRO A 101 3.58 -25.97 6.10
CA PRO A 101 3.89 -27.23 6.78
C PRO A 101 3.00 -28.37 6.29
N LEU A 102 3.60 -29.47 5.86
CA LEU A 102 2.87 -30.66 5.40
C LEU A 102 2.99 -31.80 6.41
N PHE A 103 1.87 -32.21 7.01
CA PHE A 103 1.85 -33.30 8.00
C PHE A 103 2.12 -34.67 7.39
N ASN A 104 1.30 -35.09 6.43
CA ASN A 104 1.37 -36.43 5.86
C ASN A 104 1.57 -36.39 4.34
N LYS A 105 2.83 -36.55 3.91
CA LYS A 105 3.23 -36.65 2.51
C LYS A 105 2.45 -37.72 1.74
N ARG A 106 2.17 -38.88 2.35
CA ARG A 106 1.49 -40.02 1.69
C ARG A 106 0.02 -39.71 1.45
N ASN A 107 -0.67 -39.13 2.42
CA ASN A 107 -2.08 -38.77 2.28
C ASN A 107 -2.26 -37.64 1.25
N PHE A 108 -1.38 -36.65 1.27
CA PHE A 108 -1.36 -35.60 0.26
C PHE A 108 -1.12 -36.16 -1.16
N GLU A 109 -0.16 -37.07 -1.31
CA GLU A 109 0.07 -37.73 -2.61
C GLU A 109 -1.15 -38.53 -3.08
N LYS A 110 -1.82 -39.27 -2.18
CA LYS A 110 -3.08 -39.97 -2.52
C LYS A 110 -4.17 -38.99 -2.94
N PHE A 111 -4.29 -37.86 -2.27
CA PHE A 111 -5.23 -36.80 -2.60
C PHE A 111 -4.94 -36.21 -3.99
N ILE A 112 -3.69 -35.79 -4.25
CA ILE A 112 -3.30 -35.19 -5.53
C ILE A 112 -3.53 -36.15 -6.70
N ARG A 113 -3.24 -37.45 -6.53
CA ARG A 113 -3.52 -38.47 -7.55
C ARG A 113 -5.01 -38.62 -7.86
N LYS A 114 -5.89 -38.36 -6.89
CA LYS A 114 -7.34 -38.37 -7.09
C LYS A 114 -7.84 -37.07 -7.73
N ALA A 115 -7.35 -35.93 -7.25
CA ALA A 115 -7.81 -34.60 -7.68
C ALA A 115 -7.26 -34.20 -9.06
N ILE A 116 -6.04 -34.60 -9.40
CA ILE A 116 -5.30 -34.15 -10.58
C ILE A 116 -4.82 -35.37 -11.39
N TYR A 117 -5.72 -36.33 -11.63
CA TYR A 117 -5.43 -37.67 -12.18
C TYR A 117 -4.59 -37.72 -13.47
N LYS A 118 -4.49 -36.61 -14.21
CA LYS A 118 -3.89 -36.56 -15.55
C LYS A 118 -2.43 -36.08 -15.61
N GLU A 119 -1.90 -35.46 -14.57
CA GLU A 119 -0.56 -34.85 -14.64
C GLU A 119 0.54 -35.81 -14.11
N PRO A 120 1.68 -35.95 -14.80
CA PRO A 120 2.76 -36.82 -14.37
C PRO A 120 3.44 -36.29 -13.10
N ILE A 121 3.55 -37.14 -12.08
CA ILE A 121 4.32 -36.83 -10.87
C ILE A 121 5.80 -37.07 -11.14
N LYS A 122 6.55 -35.99 -11.24
CA LYS A 122 8.01 -35.99 -11.38
C LYS A 122 8.68 -36.01 -10.00
N THR A 123 9.97 -36.33 -9.95
CA THR A 123 10.76 -36.36 -8.71
C THR A 123 12.04 -35.56 -8.90
N TYR A 124 12.34 -34.68 -7.95
CA TYR A 124 13.60 -33.96 -7.86
C TYR A 124 14.15 -34.04 -6.43
N LYS A 125 15.29 -34.72 -6.26
CA LYS A 125 15.86 -35.07 -4.95
C LYS A 125 14.79 -35.72 -4.05
N LYS A 126 14.48 -35.10 -2.91
CA LYS A 126 13.46 -35.58 -1.94
C LYS A 126 12.03 -35.09 -2.23
N TYR A 127 11.87 -34.18 -3.19
CA TYR A 127 10.59 -33.58 -3.56
C TYR A 127 9.93 -34.37 -4.68
N LYS A 128 8.64 -34.62 -4.54
CA LYS A 128 7.77 -34.98 -5.66
C LYS A 128 7.08 -33.72 -6.13
N TYR A 129 6.82 -33.58 -7.42
CA TYR A 129 6.14 -32.41 -7.94
C TYR A 129 5.31 -32.70 -9.18
N ILE A 130 4.33 -31.84 -9.42
CA ILE A 130 3.60 -31.70 -10.67
C ILE A 130 3.91 -30.30 -11.20
N ASN A 131 4.10 -30.18 -12.50
CA ASN A 131 4.22 -28.91 -13.19
C ASN A 131 3.16 -28.87 -14.29
N LYS A 132 2.32 -27.83 -14.28
CA LYS A 132 1.30 -27.63 -15.29
C LYS A 132 1.26 -26.17 -15.65
N ASN A 133 1.56 -25.83 -16.90
CA ASN A 133 1.54 -24.45 -17.38
C ASN A 133 2.38 -23.53 -16.49
N LYS A 134 3.58 -23.97 -16.09
CA LYS A 134 4.53 -23.22 -15.25
C LYS A 134 4.08 -23.01 -13.80
N ASN A 135 3.01 -23.69 -13.39
CA ASN A 135 2.57 -23.75 -12.00
C ASN A 135 3.00 -25.07 -11.40
N LEU A 136 3.85 -25.01 -10.37
CA LEU A 136 4.37 -26.19 -9.71
C LEU A 136 3.66 -26.42 -8.38
N ILE A 137 3.34 -27.68 -8.11
CA ILE A 137 2.98 -28.15 -6.77
C ILE A 137 4.03 -29.19 -6.39
N ALA A 138 4.89 -28.88 -5.43
CA ALA A 138 5.97 -29.74 -4.97
C ALA A 138 5.81 -30.08 -3.49
N TRP A 139 6.12 -31.30 -3.08
CA TRP A 139 5.95 -31.72 -1.69
C TRP A 139 7.01 -32.70 -1.22
N SER A 140 7.41 -32.56 0.05
CA SER A 140 8.34 -33.47 0.73
C SER A 140 7.94 -33.66 2.20
N ARG A 141 8.79 -34.32 3.01
CA ARG A 141 8.48 -34.58 4.42
C ARG A 141 8.49 -33.27 5.23
N GLY A 142 7.31 -32.72 5.49
CA GLY A 142 7.13 -31.55 6.36
C GLY A 142 6.88 -30.24 5.62
N VAL A 143 6.86 -30.23 4.29
CA VAL A 143 6.60 -29.02 3.50
C VAL A 143 5.84 -29.33 2.21
N LEU A 144 4.86 -28.47 1.92
CA LEU A 144 4.18 -28.31 0.64
C LEU A 144 4.63 -26.97 0.06
N LEU A 145 4.99 -27.00 -1.21
CA LEU A 145 5.43 -25.87 -2.01
C LEU A 145 4.48 -25.71 -3.18
N MET A 146 4.02 -24.50 -3.42
CA MET A 146 3.25 -24.15 -4.62
C MET A 146 3.93 -22.94 -5.25
N ILE A 147 4.29 -23.03 -6.52
CA ILE A 147 5.10 -22.02 -7.19
C ILE A 147 4.35 -21.60 -8.44
N ASP A 148 4.05 -20.31 -8.55
CA ASP A 148 3.62 -19.67 -9.79
C ASP A 148 4.87 -19.01 -10.41
N ALA A 149 5.34 -19.60 -11.51
CA ALA A 149 6.45 -19.10 -12.31
C ALA A 149 5.95 -18.50 -13.64
N HIS A 150 4.93 -17.64 -13.60
CA HIS A 150 4.27 -17.12 -14.80
C HIS A 150 5.18 -16.42 -15.83
N GLN A 151 6.33 -15.86 -15.42
CA GLN A 151 7.31 -15.26 -16.35
C GLN A 151 8.35 -16.23 -16.88
N ALA A 152 8.36 -17.47 -16.40
CA ALA A 152 9.16 -18.52 -17.04
C ALA A 152 8.71 -18.67 -18.50
N GLU A 153 9.62 -18.88 -19.43
CA GLU A 153 9.28 -19.06 -20.84
C GLU A 153 8.52 -20.38 -21.03
N ASN A 154 8.91 -21.41 -20.29
CA ASN A 154 8.42 -22.77 -20.41
C ASN A 154 8.46 -23.52 -19.06
N GLU A 155 7.98 -24.77 -19.06
CA GLU A 155 7.95 -25.62 -17.87
C GLU A 155 9.35 -25.95 -17.33
N LEU A 156 10.37 -26.08 -18.19
CA LEU A 156 11.73 -26.37 -17.77
C LEU A 156 12.31 -25.22 -16.94
N GLU A 157 12.05 -23.97 -17.32
CA GLU A 157 12.44 -22.81 -16.52
C GLU A 157 11.69 -22.71 -15.20
N ALA A 158 10.39 -23.04 -15.19
CA ALA A 158 9.61 -23.15 -13.97
C ALA A 158 10.21 -24.21 -13.02
N GLU A 159 10.71 -25.32 -13.56
CA GLU A 159 11.43 -26.34 -12.78
C GLU A 159 12.77 -25.83 -12.24
N LYS A 160 13.51 -24.99 -12.97
CA LYS A 160 14.74 -24.34 -12.45
C LYS A 160 14.45 -23.47 -11.22
N ILE A 161 13.29 -22.83 -11.15
CA ILE A 161 12.87 -22.05 -9.96
C ILE A 161 12.63 -22.99 -8.76
N LEU A 162 11.94 -24.12 -8.97
CA LEU A 162 11.81 -25.14 -7.91
C LEU A 162 13.18 -25.64 -7.44
N GLN A 163 14.12 -25.86 -8.37
CA GLN A 163 15.49 -26.25 -8.03
C GLN A 163 16.17 -25.17 -7.18
N LYS A 164 16.15 -23.89 -7.62
CA LYS A 164 16.69 -22.75 -6.85
C LYS A 164 16.18 -22.74 -5.40
N ILE A 165 14.87 -22.83 -5.21
CA ILE A 165 14.24 -22.80 -3.88
C ILE A 165 14.67 -24.02 -3.05
N THR A 166 14.61 -25.22 -3.65
CA THR A 166 14.83 -26.48 -2.91
C THR A 166 16.30 -26.82 -2.67
N ASP A 167 17.20 -26.23 -3.43
CA ASP A 167 18.66 -26.38 -3.33
C ASP A 167 19.32 -25.36 -2.43
N THR A 168 18.60 -24.29 -2.07
CA THR A 168 19.06 -23.31 -1.09
C THR A 168 19.47 -24.04 0.21
N PRO A 169 20.74 -23.93 0.64
CA PRO A 169 21.19 -24.52 1.88
C PRO A 169 20.38 -23.96 3.05
N LYS A 170 20.02 -24.82 4.03
CA LYS A 170 19.26 -24.37 5.21
C LYS A 170 19.92 -23.21 5.94
N SER A 171 21.26 -23.16 5.96
CA SER A 171 22.05 -22.08 6.56
C SER A 171 21.86 -20.74 5.86
N ALA A 172 21.46 -20.74 4.59
CA ALA A 172 21.14 -19.56 3.77
C ALA A 172 19.64 -19.24 3.75
N ALA A 173 18.83 -19.88 4.61
CA ALA A 173 17.41 -19.55 4.70
C ALA A 173 17.22 -18.15 5.30
N LEU A 174 16.29 -17.37 4.75
CA LEU A 174 15.98 -16.00 5.17
C LEU A 174 15.75 -15.88 6.68
N ILE A 175 15.02 -16.85 7.26
CA ILE A 175 14.73 -16.91 8.71
C ILE A 175 15.98 -16.98 9.59
N LEU A 176 17.08 -17.57 9.09
CA LEU A 176 18.34 -17.68 9.83
C LEU A 176 19.27 -16.50 9.53
N LYS A 177 19.21 -15.94 8.32
CA LYS A 177 20.14 -14.91 7.85
C LYS A 177 19.70 -13.48 8.19
N ASN A 178 18.40 -13.19 8.11
CA ASN A 178 17.92 -11.82 8.24
C ASN A 178 17.20 -11.56 9.58
N PRO A 179 17.75 -10.71 10.48
CA PRO A 179 17.10 -10.38 11.74
C PRO A 179 15.83 -9.54 11.59
N ASN A 180 15.71 -8.70 10.55
CA ASN A 180 14.50 -7.93 10.27
C ASN A 180 13.35 -8.85 9.88
N PHE A 181 13.60 -9.86 9.03
CA PHE A 181 12.57 -10.87 8.74
C PHE A 181 12.11 -11.60 10.02
N ARG A 182 13.03 -11.97 10.93
CA ARG A 182 12.63 -12.52 12.23
C ARG A 182 11.79 -11.54 13.04
N LYS A 183 12.13 -10.25 13.07
CA LYS A 183 11.36 -9.20 13.75
C LYS A 183 9.95 -9.10 13.15
N ALA A 184 9.81 -9.07 11.83
CA ALA A 184 8.52 -9.04 11.13
C ALA A 184 7.59 -10.19 11.54
N LEU A 185 8.16 -11.36 11.86
CA LEU A 185 7.40 -12.55 12.26
C LEU A 185 7.11 -12.68 13.77
N LYS A 186 7.62 -11.81 14.65
CA LYS A 186 7.47 -11.97 16.11
C LYS A 186 6.04 -11.78 16.59
N ASN A 187 5.28 -10.88 15.98
CA ASN A 187 3.92 -10.56 16.42
C ASN A 187 2.92 -11.60 15.90
N ASP A 188 1.86 -11.87 16.63
CA ASP A 188 0.80 -12.80 16.20
C ASP A 188 -0.29 -12.08 15.39
N LYS A 189 0.14 -11.48 14.29
CA LYS A 189 -0.69 -10.78 13.31
C LYS A 189 -1.24 -11.75 12.27
N ASP A 190 -2.40 -11.42 11.71
CA ASP A 190 -3.06 -12.25 10.69
C ASP A 190 -2.22 -12.35 9.42
N ILE A 191 -1.64 -11.22 9.00
CA ILE A 191 -0.63 -11.16 7.96
C ILE A 191 0.58 -10.41 8.49
N ALA A 192 1.77 -10.91 8.19
CA ALA A 192 3.04 -10.25 8.46
C ALA A 192 3.94 -10.33 7.23
N LEU A 193 4.06 -9.23 6.51
CA LEU A 193 4.89 -9.04 5.33
C LEU A 193 6.22 -8.39 5.71
N TRP A 194 7.28 -8.91 5.11
CA TRP A 194 8.61 -8.34 5.07
C TRP A 194 8.98 -8.13 3.61
N MET A 195 9.56 -6.97 3.29
CA MET A 195 10.08 -6.66 1.96
C MET A 195 11.51 -6.13 2.05
N ASN A 196 12.34 -6.57 1.12
CA ASN A 196 13.66 -6.03 0.84
C ASN A 196 13.51 -4.85 -0.13
N MET A 197 13.71 -3.64 0.39
CA MET A 197 13.49 -2.41 -0.37
C MET A 197 14.60 -2.16 -1.39
N ASN A 198 15.79 -2.74 -1.21
CA ASN A 198 16.84 -2.71 -2.22
C ASN A 198 16.41 -3.43 -3.50
N ASN A 199 15.78 -4.60 -3.35
CA ASN A 199 15.29 -5.35 -4.49
C ASN A 199 14.06 -4.65 -5.13
N PHE A 200 13.19 -4.07 -4.30
CA PHE A 200 12.05 -3.29 -4.77
C PHE A 200 12.45 -2.02 -5.55
N ALA A 201 13.47 -1.29 -5.09
CA ALA A 201 13.97 -0.08 -5.74
C ALA A 201 14.60 -0.34 -7.12
N ASN A 202 14.90 -1.59 -7.46
CA ASN A 202 15.40 -1.98 -8.78
C ASN A 202 14.30 -2.22 -9.82
N ILE A 203 13.02 -2.15 -9.44
CA ILE A 203 11.90 -2.14 -10.39
C ILE A 203 12.03 -0.89 -11.27
N PRO A 204 12.00 -0.97 -12.62
CA PRO A 204 12.31 0.14 -13.51
C PRO A 204 11.55 1.44 -13.19
N GLU A 205 10.25 1.34 -12.96
CA GLU A 205 9.39 2.47 -12.62
C GLU A 205 9.82 3.10 -11.30
N VAL A 206 10.08 2.29 -10.27
CA VAL A 206 10.54 2.77 -8.96
C VAL A 206 11.93 3.39 -9.08
N LYS A 207 12.85 2.72 -9.77
CA LYS A 207 14.23 3.14 -9.98
C LYS A 207 14.31 4.50 -10.66
N ALA A 208 13.39 4.81 -11.59
CA ALA A 208 13.32 6.11 -12.23
C ALA A 208 13.02 7.24 -11.22
N PHE A 209 12.24 6.97 -10.16
CA PHE A 209 11.93 7.96 -9.12
C PHE A 209 12.98 8.04 -8.01
N VAL A 210 13.70 6.95 -7.74
CA VAL A 210 14.55 6.84 -6.53
C VAL A 210 16.02 6.55 -6.83
N LYS A 211 16.46 6.83 -8.06
CA LYS A 211 17.79 6.47 -8.60
C LYS A 211 18.96 6.82 -7.68
N ASN A 212 18.88 7.93 -6.98
CA ASN A 212 19.97 8.47 -6.14
C ASN A 212 19.81 8.13 -4.65
N ILE A 213 18.78 7.36 -4.28
CA ILE A 213 18.49 7.01 -2.88
C ILE A 213 19.05 5.62 -2.57
N PRO A 214 19.92 5.46 -1.55
CA PRO A 214 20.55 4.17 -1.24
C PRO A 214 19.59 3.25 -0.45
N PHE A 215 18.91 2.33 -1.15
CA PHE A 215 18.02 1.33 -0.52
C PHE A 215 18.71 0.08 0.02
N LYS A 216 20.03 -0.01 -0.10
CA LYS A 216 20.78 -1.13 0.48
C LYS A 216 20.47 -1.22 1.98
N ASP A 217 20.17 -2.42 2.47
CA ASP A 217 19.80 -2.68 3.87
C ASP A 217 18.56 -1.93 4.38
N ASN A 218 17.67 -1.53 3.47
CA ASN A 218 16.35 -0.99 3.82
C ASN A 218 15.29 -2.09 3.74
N TYR A 219 14.39 -2.12 4.72
CA TYR A 219 13.36 -3.16 4.83
C TYR A 219 12.01 -2.55 5.20
N LEU A 220 10.94 -3.09 4.65
CA LEU A 220 9.58 -2.72 5.02
C LEU A 220 8.92 -3.90 5.73
N HIS A 221 8.39 -3.67 6.93
CA HIS A 221 7.45 -4.58 7.57
C HIS A 221 6.05 -4.02 7.40
N PHE A 222 5.10 -4.89 7.08
CA PHE A 222 3.68 -4.58 7.07
C PHE A 222 2.93 -5.69 7.80
N GLN A 223 2.15 -5.33 8.81
CA GLN A 223 1.53 -6.28 9.73
C GLN A 223 0.06 -5.93 9.90
N SER A 224 -0.85 -6.78 9.45
CA SER A 224 -2.29 -6.50 9.54
C SER A 224 -3.06 -7.47 10.42
N ASN A 225 -4.11 -6.95 11.04
CA ASN A 225 -5.16 -7.69 11.72
C ASN A 225 -6.50 -7.38 11.06
N PHE A 226 -7.37 -8.39 11.02
CA PHE A 226 -8.72 -8.29 10.52
C PHE A 226 -9.66 -8.60 11.68
N ASP A 227 -10.27 -7.56 12.24
CA ASP A 227 -11.28 -7.66 13.28
C ASP A 227 -12.65 -7.33 12.66
N GLU A 228 -13.75 -7.55 13.39
CA GLU A 228 -15.09 -7.26 12.86
C GLU A 228 -15.21 -5.77 12.52
N GLY A 229 -15.56 -5.47 11.26
CA GLY A 229 -15.72 -4.11 10.75
C GLY A 229 -14.45 -3.25 10.70
N ILE A 230 -13.28 -3.76 11.11
CA ILE A 230 -12.04 -2.99 11.21
C ILE A 230 -10.85 -3.78 10.64
N VAL A 231 -10.05 -3.12 9.80
CA VAL A 231 -8.70 -3.57 9.43
C VAL A 231 -7.70 -2.61 10.07
N THR A 232 -6.76 -3.15 10.84
CA THR A 232 -5.61 -2.40 11.34
C THR A 232 -4.34 -2.94 10.71
N ALA A 233 -3.48 -2.05 10.23
CA ALA A 233 -2.18 -2.44 9.70
C ALA A 233 -1.07 -1.52 10.21
N ASN A 234 -0.03 -2.12 10.74
CA ASN A 234 1.16 -1.42 11.21
C ASN A 234 2.26 -1.58 10.16
N THR A 235 2.94 -0.48 9.88
CA THR A 235 4.05 -0.42 8.94
C THR A 235 5.30 0.01 9.68
N GLU A 236 6.40 -0.72 9.55
CA GLU A 236 7.71 -0.30 10.05
C GLU A 236 8.66 -0.24 8.86
N TYR A 237 9.15 0.94 8.49
CA TYR A 237 10.16 1.12 7.45
C TYR A 237 11.54 1.28 8.08
N PHE A 238 12.37 0.24 7.98
CA PHE A 238 13.75 0.22 8.48
C PHE A 238 14.66 0.85 7.46
N THR A 239 15.26 1.96 7.86
CA THR A 239 16.21 2.71 7.06
C THR A 239 17.63 2.19 7.28
N SER A 240 18.46 2.20 6.24
CA SER A 240 19.91 2.10 6.45
C SER A 240 20.41 3.28 7.29
N PRO A 241 21.53 3.15 8.03
CA PRO A 241 22.08 4.27 8.80
C PRO A 241 22.39 5.49 7.94
N GLU A 242 22.84 5.29 6.70
CA GLU A 242 23.12 6.35 5.74
C GLU A 242 21.84 7.10 5.34
N LEU A 243 20.81 6.36 4.91
CA LEU A 243 19.53 6.96 4.52
C LEU A 243 18.86 7.67 5.71
N PHE A 244 18.96 7.05 6.88
CA PHE A 244 18.46 7.63 8.11
C PHE A 244 19.10 8.98 8.41
N GLU A 245 20.43 9.04 8.41
CA GLU A 245 21.16 10.27 8.73
C GLU A 245 20.87 11.38 7.71
N ALA A 246 20.69 11.04 6.43
CA ALA A 246 20.35 11.98 5.38
C ALA A 246 18.96 12.62 5.56
N TYR A 247 17.96 11.86 6.01
CA TYR A 247 16.56 12.32 6.01
C TYR A 247 15.89 12.37 7.39
N LYS A 248 16.59 12.09 8.48
CA LYS A 248 16.00 12.10 9.84
C LYS A 248 15.34 13.42 10.23
N ASN A 249 15.83 14.53 9.68
CA ASN A 249 15.29 15.87 9.96
C ASN A 249 14.19 16.27 8.97
N LEU A 250 14.06 15.58 7.83
CA LEU A 250 13.07 15.91 6.81
C LEU A 250 11.65 15.81 7.37
N PHE A 251 11.39 14.75 8.14
CA PHE A 251 10.08 14.42 8.72
C PHE A 251 9.96 14.76 10.21
N SER A 252 10.69 15.79 10.65
CA SER A 252 10.73 16.20 12.06
C SER A 252 9.61 17.17 12.46
N GLY A 253 8.86 17.69 11.49
CA GLY A 253 7.76 18.61 11.73
C GLY A 253 6.53 17.88 12.28
N LYS A 254 6.10 18.24 13.49
CA LYS A 254 4.77 17.86 13.97
C LYS A 254 3.75 18.78 13.32
N ILE A 255 2.66 18.22 12.82
CA ILE A 255 1.57 19.04 12.26
C ILE A 255 0.92 19.83 13.40
N ASN A 256 0.81 21.15 13.22
CA ASN A 256 0.14 22.01 14.17
C ASN A 256 -1.37 21.76 14.14
N GLN A 257 -1.93 21.42 15.29
CA GLN A 257 -3.36 21.14 15.44
C GLN A 257 -4.23 22.33 14.95
N ARG A 258 -3.80 23.59 15.17
CA ARG A 258 -4.54 24.77 14.70
C ARG A 258 -4.63 24.85 13.18
N LEU A 259 -3.61 24.44 12.42
CA LEU A 259 -3.67 24.46 10.96
C LEU A 259 -4.80 23.56 10.44
N ILE A 260 -5.00 22.42 11.10
CA ILE A 260 -5.98 21.40 10.73
C ILE A 260 -7.37 21.76 11.24
N GLU A 261 -7.49 22.22 12.48
CA GLU A 261 -8.76 22.65 13.07
C GLU A 261 -9.38 23.83 12.33
N ASN A 262 -8.58 24.75 11.78
CA ASN A 262 -9.09 25.91 11.05
C ASN A 262 -9.19 25.67 9.54
N VAL A 263 -9.06 24.43 9.06
CA VAL A 263 -9.40 24.11 7.66
C VAL A 263 -10.87 24.46 7.44
N PRO A 264 -11.21 25.28 6.43
CA PRO A 264 -12.57 25.76 6.19
C PRO A 264 -13.46 24.71 5.49
N VAL A 265 -13.48 23.50 6.04
CA VAL A 265 -14.25 22.35 5.55
C VAL A 265 -14.72 21.53 6.76
N ALA A 266 -16.02 21.61 7.09
CA ALA A 266 -16.58 20.89 8.24
C ALA A 266 -16.41 19.38 8.17
N SER A 267 -16.71 18.81 7.00
CA SER A 267 -16.71 17.36 6.75
C SER A 267 -15.97 17.05 5.44
N PRO A 268 -14.63 16.99 5.47
CA PRO A 268 -13.85 16.68 4.27
C PRO A 268 -13.99 15.19 3.91
N SER A 269 -14.08 14.89 2.62
CA SER A 269 -13.94 13.53 2.11
C SER A 269 -12.50 13.04 2.15
N THR A 270 -11.54 13.98 2.11
CA THR A 270 -10.12 13.65 2.12
C THR A 270 -9.33 14.73 2.85
N VAL A 271 -8.36 14.32 3.66
CA VAL A 271 -7.38 15.19 4.29
C VAL A 271 -6.00 14.57 4.12
N LEU A 272 -5.06 15.32 3.59
CA LEU A 272 -3.64 14.99 3.54
C LEU A 272 -2.92 16.10 4.28
N SER A 273 -2.15 15.77 5.31
CA SER A 273 -1.38 16.76 6.07
C SER A 273 0.03 16.27 6.27
N SER A 274 1.00 17.19 6.19
CA SER A 274 2.40 16.87 6.39
C SER A 274 3.13 17.96 7.16
N GLY A 275 4.18 17.57 7.89
CA GLY A 275 5.12 18.45 8.56
C GLY A 275 6.53 18.14 8.06
N ILE A 276 6.93 18.82 6.99
CA ILE A 276 8.22 18.60 6.34
C ILE A 276 9.13 19.78 6.65
N SER A 277 10.36 19.55 7.11
CA SER A 277 11.32 20.63 7.35
C SER A 277 11.65 21.37 6.04
N PRO A 278 11.38 22.68 5.91
CA PRO A 278 11.66 23.42 4.69
C PRO A 278 13.14 23.37 4.29
N LYS A 279 14.04 23.46 5.28
CA LYS A 279 15.48 23.37 5.07
C LYS A 279 15.89 22.03 4.43
N GLU A 280 15.34 20.94 4.96
CA GLU A 280 15.67 19.59 4.50
C GLU A 280 14.94 19.24 3.19
N LEU A 281 13.78 19.84 2.93
CA LEU A 281 13.06 19.69 1.67
C LEU A 281 13.91 20.13 0.47
N LYS A 282 14.70 21.21 0.61
CA LYS A 282 15.63 21.64 -0.45
C LYS A 282 16.68 20.57 -0.77
N VAL A 283 17.22 19.89 0.26
CA VAL A 283 18.17 18.80 0.11
C VAL A 283 17.50 17.61 -0.58
N PHE A 284 16.32 17.21 -0.10
CA PHE A 284 15.56 16.11 -0.68
C PHE A 284 15.21 16.36 -2.16
N LEU A 285 14.75 17.56 -2.52
CA LEU A 285 14.45 17.93 -3.91
C LEU A 285 15.66 17.85 -4.82
N LYS A 286 16.85 18.16 -4.29
CA LYS A 286 18.11 18.00 -5.01
C LYS A 286 18.42 16.53 -5.28
N ASP A 287 18.25 15.67 -4.28
CA ASP A 287 18.55 14.24 -4.40
C ASP A 287 17.64 13.54 -5.43
N ILE A 288 16.37 13.94 -5.52
CA ILE A 288 15.43 13.42 -6.52
C ILE A 288 15.44 14.20 -7.86
N GLU A 289 16.37 15.14 -8.05
CA GLU A 289 16.51 15.96 -9.28
C GLU A 289 15.25 16.80 -9.62
N TRP A 290 14.56 17.31 -8.60
CA TRP A 290 13.35 18.15 -8.74
C TRP A 290 13.58 19.63 -8.40
N THR A 291 14.80 20.03 -8.04
CA THR A 291 15.12 21.43 -7.67
C THR A 291 14.67 22.42 -8.74
N GLU A 292 15.02 22.21 -10.02
CA GLU A 292 14.67 23.13 -11.10
C GLU A 292 13.15 23.26 -11.29
N LYS A 293 12.42 22.14 -11.21
CA LYS A 293 10.94 22.14 -11.30
C LYS A 293 10.32 22.93 -10.15
N ALA A 294 10.83 22.76 -8.94
CA ALA A 294 10.36 23.50 -7.77
C ALA A 294 10.69 24.99 -7.88
N GLU A 295 11.90 25.34 -8.32
CA GLU A 295 12.32 26.73 -8.54
C GLU A 295 11.48 27.42 -9.60
N ASN A 296 11.19 26.75 -10.71
CA ASN A 296 10.31 27.26 -11.77
C ASN A 296 8.87 27.48 -11.26
N LEU A 297 8.36 26.60 -10.40
CA LEU A 297 7.04 26.77 -9.79
C LEU A 297 7.01 27.99 -8.86
N VAL A 298 8.02 28.15 -8.01
CA VAL A 298 8.06 29.24 -7.03
C VAL A 298 8.36 30.60 -7.68
N SER A 299 9.19 30.64 -8.72
CA SER A 299 9.49 31.87 -9.46
C SER A 299 8.27 32.42 -10.21
N SER A 300 7.31 31.56 -10.58
CA SER A 300 6.04 31.98 -11.19
C SER A 300 5.19 32.90 -10.30
N ILE A 301 5.41 32.87 -8.98
CA ILE A 301 4.77 33.75 -8.00
C ILE A 301 5.75 34.81 -7.44
N THR A 302 6.78 35.17 -8.20
CA THR A 302 7.76 36.22 -7.85
C THR A 302 8.63 35.96 -6.61
N LEU A 303 8.75 34.69 -6.19
CA LEU A 303 9.64 34.28 -5.08
C LEU A 303 10.83 33.47 -5.60
N THR A 304 11.94 33.48 -4.86
CA THR A 304 12.94 32.41 -4.94
C THR A 304 12.54 31.23 -4.06
N MET A 305 13.10 30.04 -4.32
CA MET A 305 12.86 28.87 -3.48
C MET A 305 13.28 29.11 -2.02
N ASP A 306 14.38 29.82 -1.79
CA ASP A 306 14.83 30.16 -0.43
C ASP A 306 13.84 31.08 0.29
N GLN A 307 13.34 32.12 -0.40
CA GLN A 307 12.29 32.99 0.16
C GLN A 307 11.01 32.21 0.49
N PHE A 308 10.59 31.30 -0.38
CA PHE A 308 9.41 30.46 -0.14
C PHE A 308 9.61 29.55 1.08
N LEU A 309 10.76 28.87 1.18
CA LEU A 309 11.06 27.99 2.32
C LEU A 309 11.24 28.76 3.63
N GLU A 310 11.71 30.00 3.59
CA GLU A 310 11.77 30.90 4.76
C GLU A 310 10.39 31.43 5.16
N MET A 311 9.48 31.59 4.19
CA MET A 311 8.12 32.07 4.42
C MET A 311 7.26 31.05 5.17
N VAL A 312 7.44 29.75 4.94
CA VAL A 312 6.59 28.69 5.51
C VAL A 312 7.27 27.94 6.67
N THR A 313 6.47 27.35 7.56
CA THR A 313 6.99 26.43 8.60
C THR A 313 7.27 25.03 8.07
N GLY A 314 6.71 24.69 6.89
CA GLY A 314 6.74 23.34 6.32
C GLY A 314 5.57 22.45 6.75
N GLU A 315 4.68 22.97 7.59
CA GLU A 315 3.39 22.36 7.88
C GLU A 315 2.40 22.67 6.75
N THR A 316 1.84 21.63 6.15
CA THR A 316 0.88 21.73 5.05
C THR A 316 -0.34 20.87 5.31
N VAL A 317 -1.49 21.31 4.80
CA VAL A 317 -2.72 20.53 4.74
C VAL A 317 -3.35 20.67 3.37
N LEU A 318 -3.89 19.59 2.85
CA LEU A 318 -4.71 19.54 1.66
C LEU A 318 -6.00 18.85 2.08
N ALA A 319 -7.12 19.56 2.04
CA ALA A 319 -8.41 18.98 2.35
C ALA A 319 -9.34 19.13 1.16
N SER A 320 -10.29 18.22 1.05
CA SER A 320 -11.33 18.32 0.04
C SER A 320 -12.68 17.91 0.60
N LYS A 321 -13.74 18.66 0.26
CA LYS A 321 -15.13 18.19 0.48
C LYS A 321 -15.43 16.98 -0.40
N LYS A 322 -14.77 16.91 -1.55
CA LYS A 322 -15.08 16.00 -2.64
C LYS A 322 -13.88 15.90 -3.57
N LEU A 323 -13.06 14.87 -3.33
CA LEU A 323 -11.91 14.62 -4.18
C LEU A 323 -12.35 13.87 -5.45
N ASP A 324 -12.24 14.52 -6.60
CA ASP A 324 -12.40 13.88 -7.90
C ASP A 324 -11.03 13.54 -8.48
N LEU A 325 -10.56 12.31 -8.24
CA LEU A 325 -9.29 11.82 -8.80
C LEU A 325 -9.36 11.61 -10.32
N SER A 326 -10.56 11.52 -10.91
CA SER A 326 -10.69 11.47 -12.38
C SER A 326 -10.33 12.79 -13.05
N ALA A 327 -10.33 13.87 -12.27
CA ALA A 327 -9.98 15.21 -12.67
C ALA A 327 -8.48 15.55 -12.48
N LEU A 328 -7.64 14.60 -12.06
CA LEU A 328 -6.20 14.80 -12.12
C LEU A 328 -5.76 14.69 -13.58
N PRO A 329 -5.12 15.71 -14.17
CA PRO A 329 -4.82 15.68 -15.60
C PRO A 329 -3.76 14.63 -15.96
N ASP A 330 -3.88 14.01 -17.15
CA ASP A 330 -2.77 13.30 -17.80
C ASP A 330 -1.66 14.29 -18.24
N SER A 331 -2.04 15.55 -18.46
CA SER A 331 -1.13 16.68 -18.62
C SER A 331 -1.81 17.94 -18.07
N LEU A 332 -1.09 18.79 -17.34
CA LEU A 332 -1.59 20.03 -16.71
C LEU A 332 -2.25 21.06 -17.68
N LYS A 333 -2.46 20.70 -18.96
CA LYS A 333 -2.86 21.59 -20.06
C LYS A 333 -4.35 21.92 -20.10
N ASP A 334 -5.24 21.08 -19.56
CA ASP A 334 -6.70 21.28 -19.65
C ASP A 334 -7.33 21.75 -18.32
N SER A 335 -6.74 22.78 -17.71
CA SER A 335 -7.04 23.25 -16.34
C SER A 335 -8.43 23.87 -16.13
N LYS A 336 -9.20 24.13 -17.20
CA LYS A 336 -10.47 24.90 -17.14
C LYS A 336 -11.68 24.11 -16.63
N LYS A 337 -11.61 22.79 -16.50
CA LYS A 337 -12.77 21.94 -16.13
C LYS A 337 -12.77 21.48 -14.66
N TYR A 338 -11.81 21.94 -13.86
CA TYR A 338 -11.60 21.44 -12.51
C TYR A 338 -12.17 22.39 -11.46
N THR A 339 -13.45 22.21 -11.12
CA THR A 339 -13.98 22.71 -9.86
C THR A 339 -13.58 21.73 -8.76
N SER A 340 -12.31 21.72 -8.38
CA SER A 340 -11.88 20.91 -7.24
C SER A 340 -12.38 21.56 -5.96
N ASP A 341 -13.20 20.84 -5.18
CA ASP A 341 -13.62 21.26 -3.84
C ASP A 341 -12.44 21.10 -2.87
N LEU A 342 -11.32 21.72 -3.19
CA LEU A 342 -10.01 21.50 -2.60
C LEU A 342 -9.52 22.79 -1.95
N VAL A 343 -8.93 22.64 -0.77
CA VAL A 343 -8.26 23.71 -0.05
C VAL A 343 -6.87 23.26 0.36
N MET A 344 -5.89 24.10 0.08
CA MET A 344 -4.50 23.90 0.49
C MET A 344 -4.17 24.92 1.57
N GLY A 345 -3.76 24.45 2.74
CA GLY A 345 -3.39 25.26 3.89
C GLY A 345 -1.90 25.19 4.19
N PHE A 346 -1.32 26.31 4.59
CA PHE A 346 0.05 26.42 5.06
C PHE A 346 0.09 27.24 6.34
N LYS A 347 1.10 26.97 7.18
CA LYS A 347 1.46 27.88 8.26
C LYS A 347 2.67 28.72 7.85
N LEU A 348 2.51 30.03 8.02
CA LEU A 348 3.53 31.04 7.78
C LEU A 348 4.48 31.12 8.98
N LYS A 349 5.77 31.24 8.68
CA LYS A 349 6.86 31.50 9.62
C LYS A 349 7.30 32.96 9.55
N ASN A 350 7.52 33.47 8.33
CA ASN A 350 7.99 34.82 8.10
C ASN A 350 6.90 35.68 7.45
N LEU A 351 6.17 36.42 8.28
CA LEU A 351 5.10 37.30 7.81
C LEU A 351 5.61 38.46 6.95
N PHE A 352 6.85 38.92 7.15
CA PHE A 352 7.42 40.00 6.36
C PHE A 352 7.60 39.59 4.89
N ILE A 353 8.16 38.39 4.62
CA ILE A 353 8.28 37.87 3.25
C ILE A 353 6.89 37.71 2.63
N TYR A 354 5.93 37.18 3.38
CA TYR A 354 4.56 37.04 2.93
C TYR A 354 3.92 38.40 2.59
N ASP A 355 3.98 39.38 3.49
CA ASP A 355 3.38 40.71 3.28
C ASP A 355 4.05 41.44 2.10
N SER A 356 5.37 41.26 1.91
CA SER A 356 6.09 41.74 0.73
C SER A 356 5.58 41.09 -0.56
N LEU A 357 5.42 39.76 -0.60
CA LEU A 357 4.82 39.05 -1.73
C LEU A 357 3.42 39.60 -2.04
N MET A 358 2.57 39.72 -1.03
CA MET A 358 1.18 40.20 -1.21
C MET A 358 1.14 41.64 -1.73
N THR A 359 2.09 42.48 -1.32
CA THR A 359 2.25 43.84 -1.84
C THR A 359 2.63 43.84 -3.31
N THR A 360 3.66 43.07 -3.69
CA THR A 360 4.09 42.91 -5.10
C THR A 360 2.95 42.39 -5.98
N LEU A 361 2.22 41.37 -5.53
CA LEU A 361 1.10 40.80 -6.28
C LEU A 361 -0.06 41.81 -6.44
N LYS A 362 -0.28 42.67 -5.44
CA LYS A 362 -1.28 43.74 -5.51
C LYS A 362 -0.86 44.85 -6.48
N GLU A 363 0.39 45.29 -6.42
CA GLU A 363 0.93 46.34 -7.28
C GLU A 363 0.97 45.94 -8.76
N THR A 364 1.18 44.65 -9.04
CA THR A 364 1.12 44.08 -10.40
C THR A 364 -0.30 43.87 -10.91
N GLY A 365 -1.33 44.07 -10.07
CA GLY A 365 -2.73 43.80 -10.42
C GLY A 365 -3.10 42.33 -10.48
N ILE A 366 -2.19 41.42 -10.10
CA ILE A 366 -2.42 39.96 -10.06
C ILE A 366 -3.31 39.58 -8.87
N LEU A 367 -3.26 40.38 -7.81
CA LEU A 367 -4.01 40.17 -6.58
C LEU A 367 -4.97 41.32 -6.29
N GLU A 368 -6.26 40.99 -6.12
CA GLU A 368 -7.28 41.91 -5.64
C GLU A 368 -7.61 41.64 -4.17
N LYS A 369 -7.58 42.67 -3.32
CA LYS A 369 -8.00 42.55 -1.91
C LYS A 369 -9.49 42.82 -1.78
N LYS A 370 -10.22 41.90 -1.13
CA LYS A 370 -11.63 42.03 -0.77
C LYS A 370 -11.78 42.10 0.76
N GLU A 371 -13.00 42.28 1.24
CA GLU A 371 -13.30 42.22 2.66
C GLU A 371 -13.16 40.77 3.16
N GLY A 372 -12.15 40.51 4.02
CA GLY A 372 -11.92 39.20 4.63
C GLY A 372 -11.10 38.19 3.81
N TYR A 373 -10.79 38.47 2.53
CA TYR A 373 -10.01 37.58 1.67
C TYR A 373 -9.32 38.35 0.52
N SER A 374 -8.46 37.66 -0.23
CA SER A 374 -7.92 38.19 -1.50
C SER A 374 -8.20 37.23 -2.65
N VAL A 375 -8.22 37.74 -3.88
CA VAL A 375 -8.41 36.98 -5.12
C VAL A 375 -7.14 37.08 -5.95
N PHE A 376 -6.56 35.95 -6.33
CA PHE A 376 -5.39 35.83 -7.18
C PHE A 376 -5.82 35.34 -8.57
N LEU A 377 -5.38 36.01 -9.64
CA LEU A 377 -5.71 35.67 -11.04
C LEU A 377 -7.21 35.44 -11.31
N ASP A 378 -8.08 36.20 -10.65
CA ASP A 378 -9.55 36.13 -10.74
C ASP A 378 -10.19 34.78 -10.35
N ASP A 379 -9.42 33.78 -9.93
CA ASP A 379 -9.91 32.40 -9.75
C ASP A 379 -9.52 31.72 -8.45
N LEU A 380 -8.54 32.26 -7.71
CA LEU A 380 -8.00 31.67 -6.48
C LEU A 380 -8.25 32.57 -5.27
N TYR A 381 -9.02 32.08 -4.31
CA TYR A 381 -9.21 32.73 -3.02
C TYR A 381 -8.03 32.45 -2.09
N LEU A 382 -7.41 33.51 -1.59
CA LEU A 382 -6.42 33.48 -0.52
C LEU A 382 -7.09 33.93 0.78
N LEU A 383 -7.16 33.00 1.73
CA LEU A 383 -7.87 33.12 2.99
C LEU A 383 -6.85 33.13 4.12
N ARG A 384 -6.65 34.27 4.79
CA ARG A 384 -5.64 34.42 5.85
C ARG A 384 -6.30 34.58 7.21
N GLN A 385 -5.85 33.80 8.18
CA GLN A 385 -6.18 33.96 9.60
C GLN A 385 -4.89 33.87 10.40
N ASP A 386 -4.46 34.99 10.98
CA ASP A 386 -3.18 35.12 11.68
C ASP A 386 -1.97 34.69 10.82
N SER A 387 -1.32 33.59 11.20
CA SER A 387 -0.20 32.96 10.51
C SER A 387 -0.63 31.76 9.66
N LEU A 388 -1.93 31.55 9.44
CA LEU A 388 -2.46 30.49 8.61
C LEU A 388 -2.93 31.10 7.29
N ILE A 389 -2.61 30.43 6.19
CA ILE A 389 -3.11 30.77 4.86
C ILE A 389 -3.74 29.53 4.23
N TYR A 390 -4.94 29.70 3.69
CA TYR A 390 -5.64 28.71 2.90
C TYR A 390 -5.86 29.22 1.48
N ILE A 391 -5.72 28.34 0.51
CA ILE A 391 -5.82 28.63 -0.92
C ILE A 391 -6.88 27.69 -1.51
N THR A 392 -7.88 28.24 -2.19
CA THR A 392 -8.95 27.44 -2.82
C THR A 392 -9.54 28.15 -4.03
N LYS A 393 -10.03 27.38 -5.02
CA LYS A 393 -10.88 27.89 -6.11
C LYS A 393 -12.38 27.77 -5.80
N ASN A 394 -12.75 27.12 -4.70
CA ASN A 394 -14.14 26.81 -4.39
C ASN A 394 -14.77 27.94 -3.56
N GLU A 395 -15.80 28.58 -4.12
CA GLU A 395 -16.54 29.65 -3.46
C GLU A 395 -17.21 29.21 -2.16
N GLY A 396 -17.77 28.00 -2.10
CA GLY A 396 -18.36 27.45 -0.89
C GLY A 396 -17.35 27.21 0.24
N ILE A 397 -16.08 26.93 -0.06
CA ILE A 397 -15.00 26.85 0.93
C ILE A 397 -14.59 28.25 1.40
N LYS A 398 -14.53 29.24 0.50
CA LYS A 398 -14.33 30.65 0.86
C LYS A 398 -15.45 31.13 1.80
N ASP A 399 -16.71 30.81 1.50
CA ASP A 399 -17.85 31.17 2.35
C ASP A 399 -17.79 30.49 3.72
N ASP A 400 -17.39 29.22 3.76
CA ASP A 400 -17.16 28.48 5.01
C ASP A 400 -16.10 29.18 5.86
N PHE A 401 -15.00 29.63 5.26
CA PHE A 401 -13.96 30.39 5.96
C PHE A 401 -14.50 31.70 6.55
N LEU A 402 -15.24 32.49 5.77
CA LEU A 402 -15.83 33.76 6.24
C LEU A 402 -16.85 33.55 7.37
N LYS A 403 -17.52 32.41 7.39
CA LYS A 403 -18.44 31.98 8.46
C LYS A 403 -17.73 31.31 9.64
N ASN A 404 -16.40 31.22 9.63
CA ASN A 404 -15.60 30.54 10.64
C ASN A 404 -16.01 29.06 10.83
N VAL A 405 -16.42 28.41 9.73
CA VAL A 405 -16.62 26.96 9.69
C VAL A 405 -15.26 26.29 9.79
N LYS A 406 -15.19 25.25 10.62
CA LYS A 406 -13.96 24.55 10.98
C LYS A 406 -14.10 23.07 10.76
N LEU A 407 -12.99 22.35 10.68
CA LEU A 407 -13.01 20.90 10.63
C LEU A 407 -13.59 20.32 11.91
N GLU A 408 -14.68 19.55 11.80
CA GLU A 408 -15.36 18.94 12.95
C GLU A 408 -15.12 17.43 13.07
N ASN A 409 -14.46 16.82 12.07
CA ASN A 409 -14.25 15.38 12.05
C ASN A 409 -13.30 14.93 13.17
N LYS A 410 -13.88 14.43 14.26
CA LYS A 410 -13.16 13.97 15.45
C LYS A 410 -12.14 12.87 15.17
N GLN A 411 -12.40 11.99 14.19
CA GLN A 411 -11.47 10.92 13.83
C GLN A 411 -10.22 11.49 13.16
N VAL A 412 -10.41 12.45 12.24
CA VAL A 412 -9.31 13.17 11.60
C VAL A 412 -8.49 13.91 12.65
N LEU A 413 -9.14 14.67 13.54
CA LEU A 413 -8.48 15.44 14.59
C LEU A 413 -7.71 14.55 15.59
N ALA A 414 -8.29 13.41 15.99
CA ALA A 414 -7.65 12.47 16.90
C ALA A 414 -6.40 11.81 16.29
N ASN A 415 -6.41 11.58 14.97
CA ASN A 415 -5.35 10.86 14.29
C ASN A 415 -4.21 11.75 13.77
N ILE A 416 -4.39 13.07 13.67
CA ILE A 416 -3.37 13.98 13.11
C ILE A 416 -2.36 14.48 14.15
N THR A 417 -2.79 14.67 15.39
CA THR A 417 -1.95 15.31 16.41
C THR A 417 -0.67 14.51 16.66
N ASN A 418 0.49 15.20 16.68
CA ASN A 418 1.83 14.64 16.83
C ASN A 418 2.34 13.71 15.69
N LYS A 419 1.63 13.63 14.56
CA LYS A 419 2.12 12.94 13.37
C LYS A 419 2.83 13.92 12.45
N TRP A 420 3.77 13.42 11.64
CA TRP A 420 4.41 14.24 10.59
C TRP A 420 3.75 14.03 9.23
N PHE A 421 3.00 12.95 9.04
CA PHE A 421 2.18 12.74 7.85
C PHE A 421 0.89 12.01 8.21
N VAL A 422 -0.23 12.51 7.72
CA VAL A 422 -1.54 11.84 7.82
C VAL A 422 -2.26 11.95 6.49
N PHE A 423 -2.87 10.85 6.09
CA PHE A 423 -3.85 10.75 5.03
C PHE A 423 -5.14 10.18 5.62
N TYR A 424 -6.24 10.87 5.39
CA TYR A 424 -7.58 10.43 5.72
C TYR A 424 -8.43 10.47 4.45
N ALA A 425 -9.26 9.45 4.28
CA ALA A 425 -10.30 9.39 3.28
C ALA A 425 -11.57 8.81 3.90
N ASP A 426 -12.73 9.37 3.57
CA ASP A 426 -14.03 8.83 3.95
C ASP A 426 -14.62 7.93 2.85
N GLU A 427 -15.84 7.44 3.06
CA GLU A 427 -16.61 6.68 2.08
C GLU A 427 -16.90 7.41 0.77
N ASN A 428 -16.82 8.74 0.73
CA ASN A 428 -17.13 9.53 -0.47
C ASN A 428 -15.97 9.58 -1.45
N ILE A 429 -14.72 9.31 -1.00
CA ILE A 429 -13.65 8.96 -1.94
C ILE A 429 -14.06 7.76 -2.79
N ALA A 430 -14.93 6.91 -2.23
CA ALA A 430 -15.27 5.65 -2.80
C ALA A 430 -16.39 5.71 -3.85
N LYS A 431 -17.25 6.74 -3.88
CA LYS A 431 -18.47 6.71 -4.69
C LYS A 431 -18.31 7.19 -6.14
N ARG A 432 -17.08 7.35 -6.66
CA ARG A 432 -16.83 8.03 -7.94
C ARG A 432 -15.98 7.23 -8.91
N GLU A 433 -16.43 7.18 -10.16
CA GLU A 433 -15.71 6.54 -11.27
C GLU A 433 -14.43 7.32 -11.58
N MET A 434 -13.29 6.79 -11.13
CA MET A 434 -11.98 7.30 -11.55
C MET A 434 -11.72 6.81 -12.98
N SER A 435 -11.79 7.66 -14.00
CA SER A 435 -11.57 7.25 -15.41
C SER A 435 -10.14 6.74 -15.68
N GLN A 436 -9.17 7.10 -14.84
CA GLN A 436 -7.74 6.86 -15.11
C GLN A 436 -7.25 5.42 -14.83
N LYS A 437 -6.27 5.01 -15.63
CA LYS A 437 -5.62 3.69 -15.64
C LYS A 437 -4.40 3.57 -14.70
N SER A 438 -4.34 4.26 -13.56
CA SER A 438 -3.22 4.10 -12.61
C SER A 438 -3.43 2.91 -11.66
N LEU A 439 -2.34 2.36 -11.08
CA LEU A 439 -2.40 1.30 -10.05
C LEU A 439 -3.14 1.78 -8.79
N VAL A 440 -2.89 3.02 -8.38
CA VAL A 440 -3.60 3.69 -7.28
C VAL A 440 -5.11 3.71 -7.56
N ASN A 441 -5.51 3.95 -8.81
CA ASN A 441 -6.92 3.91 -9.19
C ASN A 441 -7.48 2.50 -9.25
N SER A 442 -6.70 1.47 -9.57
CA SER A 442 -7.18 0.08 -9.44
C SER A 442 -7.44 -0.28 -7.99
N ILE A 443 -6.56 0.14 -7.09
CA ILE A 443 -6.71 -0.03 -5.64
C ILE A 443 -7.96 0.71 -5.16
N ALA A 444 -8.07 2.01 -5.48
CA ALA A 444 -9.24 2.80 -5.16
C ALA A 444 -10.49 2.15 -5.76
N LYS A 445 -10.57 1.92 -7.08
CA LYS A 445 -11.71 1.27 -7.76
C LYS A 445 -12.11 -0.07 -7.15
N ALA A 446 -11.18 -0.84 -6.64
CA ALA A 446 -11.47 -2.13 -6.05
C ALA A 446 -12.03 -2.02 -4.63
N VAL A 447 -11.51 -1.09 -3.84
CA VAL A 447 -12.12 -0.67 -2.57
C VAL A 447 -13.53 -0.11 -2.79
N ILE A 448 -13.77 0.44 -3.99
CA ILE A 448 -14.95 1.20 -4.39
C ILE A 448 -16.08 0.37 -5.00
N LYS A 449 -15.75 -0.45 -6.01
CA LYS A 449 -16.70 -1.20 -6.84
C LYS A 449 -17.09 -2.54 -6.24
N GLY A 450 -16.47 -2.94 -5.13
CA GLY A 450 -16.97 -4.07 -4.37
C GLY A 450 -18.33 -3.71 -3.79
N ASP A 451 -19.43 -4.00 -4.49
CA ASP A 451 -20.81 -3.82 -3.98
C ASP A 451 -21.01 -4.49 -2.60
N LYS A 452 -20.14 -5.46 -2.29
CA LYS A 452 -20.10 -6.25 -1.06
C LYS A 452 -19.31 -5.59 0.08
N VAL A 453 -18.44 -4.62 -0.20
CA VAL A 453 -17.51 -4.03 0.78
C VAL A 453 -17.64 -2.52 0.77
N LYS A 454 -18.32 -1.99 1.78
CA LYS A 454 -18.50 -0.56 1.93
C LYS A 454 -17.53 -0.03 2.98
N LEU A 455 -16.52 0.72 2.54
CA LEU A 455 -15.60 1.43 3.42
C LEU A 455 -16.31 2.65 4.02
N GLN A 456 -16.25 2.81 5.34
CA GLN A 456 -16.67 4.04 6.04
C GLN A 456 -15.56 5.09 6.00
N SER A 457 -14.33 4.68 6.31
CA SER A 457 -13.15 5.56 6.26
C SER A 457 -11.86 4.76 6.19
N ALA A 458 -10.82 5.33 5.61
CA ALA A 458 -9.44 4.88 5.76
C ALA A 458 -8.59 6.03 6.32
N THR A 459 -7.81 5.75 7.36
CA THR A 459 -6.77 6.65 7.84
C THR A 459 -5.43 5.94 7.72
N PHE A 460 -4.42 6.64 7.22
CA PHE A 460 -3.03 6.23 7.25
C PHE A 460 -2.23 7.37 7.87
N HIS A 461 -1.36 7.07 8.81
CA HIS A 461 -0.45 8.07 9.35
C HIS A 461 0.93 7.48 9.54
N LEU A 462 1.92 8.38 9.50
CA LEU A 462 3.30 8.08 9.81
C LEU A 462 3.69 8.83 11.08
N GLU A 463 4.26 8.10 12.01
CA GLU A 463 4.80 8.62 13.25
C GLU A 463 6.26 9.01 13.09
N THR A 464 6.70 9.90 13.98
CA THR A 464 8.10 10.28 14.06
C THR A 464 8.94 9.04 14.28
N ILE A 465 10.14 9.04 13.68
CA ILE A 465 11.19 8.03 13.83
C ILE A 465 11.16 7.41 15.24
N GLY A 466 11.00 6.08 15.30
CA GLY A 466 10.95 5.33 16.55
C GLY A 466 12.14 5.67 17.45
N LYS A 467 11.98 5.52 18.78
CA LYS A 467 13.03 5.92 19.76
C LYS A 467 14.42 5.33 19.48
N ASP A 468 14.47 4.20 18.77
CA ASP A 468 15.70 3.52 18.39
C ASP A 468 16.42 4.15 17.18
N LYS A 469 15.80 5.15 16.53
CA LYS A 469 16.31 5.86 15.34
C LYS A 469 16.62 4.94 14.16
N LYS A 470 15.89 3.83 14.04
CA LYS A 470 16.15 2.81 13.01
C LYS A 470 14.97 2.56 12.08
N HIS A 471 13.81 3.08 12.40
CA HIS A 471 12.61 2.89 11.60
C HIS A 471 11.64 4.06 11.67
N ILE A 472 10.85 4.18 10.61
CA ILE A 472 9.67 5.03 10.53
C ILE A 472 8.46 4.13 10.78
N ASP A 473 7.66 4.49 11.78
CA ASP A 473 6.42 3.78 12.10
C ASP A 473 5.24 4.39 11.36
N GLY A 474 4.31 3.53 10.98
CA GLY A 474 3.05 3.92 10.37
C GLY A 474 1.91 3.03 10.80
N GLU A 475 0.71 3.57 10.77
CA GLU A 475 -0.52 2.83 11.05
C GLU A 475 -1.58 3.18 10.01
N THR A 476 -2.23 2.15 9.51
CA THR A 476 -3.42 2.24 8.66
C THR A 476 -4.60 1.65 9.42
N ILE A 477 -5.70 2.39 9.49
CA ILE A 477 -6.97 1.96 10.06
C ILE A 477 -8.03 2.10 8.97
N MET A 478 -8.66 1.00 8.60
CA MET A 478 -9.81 0.99 7.69
C MET A 478 -11.04 0.55 8.46
N LEU A 479 -12.08 1.39 8.45
CA LEU A 479 -13.37 1.11 9.06
C LEU A 479 -14.35 0.75 7.95
N LEU A 480 -15.07 -0.35 8.12
CA LEU A 480 -16.17 -0.76 7.25
C LEU A 480 -17.48 -0.13 7.75
N GLN A 481 -18.41 0.14 6.84
CA GLN A 481 -19.74 0.64 7.20
C GLN A 481 -20.51 -0.37 8.06
N ASP A 482 -20.41 -1.66 7.72
CA ASP A 482 -20.93 -2.73 8.56
C ASP A 482 -19.87 -3.14 9.60
N LYS A 483 -20.13 -2.78 10.86
CA LYS A 483 -19.25 -3.06 11.99
C LYS A 483 -19.11 -4.55 12.31
N ASN A 484 -20.03 -5.38 11.81
CA ASN A 484 -19.99 -6.83 11.99
C ASN A 484 -19.43 -7.54 10.75
N ALA A 485 -19.05 -6.80 9.70
CA ALA A 485 -18.53 -7.41 8.49
C ALA A 485 -17.20 -8.12 8.77
N ASN A 486 -17.02 -9.27 8.11
CA ASN A 486 -15.74 -9.96 8.10
C ASN A 486 -14.73 -9.14 7.29
N SER A 487 -13.85 -8.43 7.98
CA SER A 487 -12.88 -7.54 7.35
C SER A 487 -11.83 -8.27 6.51
N LEU A 488 -11.52 -9.54 6.82
CA LEU A 488 -10.62 -10.33 5.98
C LEU A 488 -11.29 -10.63 4.64
N TRP A 489 -12.56 -11.04 4.66
CA TRP A 489 -13.32 -11.29 3.45
C TRP A 489 -13.46 -10.02 2.61
N ALA A 490 -13.77 -8.91 3.27
CA ALA A 490 -13.83 -7.61 2.64
C ALA A 490 -12.52 -7.26 1.89
N MET A 491 -11.38 -7.43 2.57
CA MET A 491 -10.07 -7.18 1.95
C MET A 491 -9.73 -8.16 0.82
N LEU A 492 -10.19 -9.40 0.89
CA LEU A 492 -10.01 -10.36 -0.21
C LEU A 492 -10.84 -9.97 -1.44
N GLU A 493 -12.09 -9.53 -1.28
CA GLU A 493 -12.91 -9.04 -2.39
C GLU A 493 -12.30 -7.79 -3.03
N ILE A 494 -11.79 -6.87 -2.22
CA ILE A 494 -11.02 -5.71 -2.71
C ILE A 494 -9.81 -6.19 -3.51
N LEU A 495 -8.98 -7.07 -2.95
CA LEU A 495 -7.81 -7.58 -3.66
C LEU A 495 -8.22 -8.20 -4.99
N LYS A 496 -9.23 -9.09 -5.02
CA LYS A 496 -9.76 -9.70 -6.25
C LYS A 496 -10.11 -8.66 -7.30
N GLU A 497 -10.76 -7.57 -6.93
CA GLU A 497 -11.14 -6.54 -7.90
C GLU A 497 -9.90 -5.82 -8.47
N ILE A 498 -8.89 -5.51 -7.63
CA ILE A 498 -7.59 -4.95 -8.09
C ILE A 498 -6.96 -5.88 -9.13
N VAL A 499 -6.96 -7.16 -8.77
CA VAL A 499 -6.38 -8.27 -9.52
C VAL A 499 -7.07 -8.46 -10.87
N PHE A 500 -8.41 -8.43 -10.90
CA PHE A 500 -9.18 -8.60 -12.12
C PHE A 500 -9.03 -7.40 -13.04
N GLN A 501 -9.06 -6.18 -12.51
CA GLN A 501 -8.89 -4.97 -13.31
C GLN A 501 -7.47 -4.84 -13.91
N THR A 502 -6.42 -5.26 -13.20
CA THR A 502 -5.06 -5.23 -13.75
C THR A 502 -4.87 -6.21 -14.92
N LYS A 503 -5.57 -7.35 -14.94
CA LYS A 503 -5.50 -8.29 -16.09
C LYS A 503 -5.98 -7.69 -17.42
N GLN A 504 -6.92 -6.75 -17.39
CA GLN A 504 -7.37 -6.07 -18.60
C GLN A 504 -6.34 -5.05 -19.11
N ARG A 505 -5.38 -4.64 -18.28
CA ARG A 505 -4.41 -3.58 -18.61
C ARG A 505 -3.09 -4.10 -19.18
N PHE A 506 -2.66 -5.29 -18.78
CA PHE A 506 -1.43 -5.93 -19.29
C PHE A 506 -1.72 -6.81 -20.51
N ASP A 507 -2.38 -6.25 -21.53
CA ASP A 507 -2.28 -6.82 -22.88
C ASP A 507 -0.85 -6.55 -23.38
N PRO A 508 -0.03 -7.57 -23.65
CA PRO A 508 1.36 -7.39 -24.10
C PRO A 508 1.50 -6.62 -25.42
N ASN A 509 0.42 -6.39 -26.16
CA ASN A 509 0.44 -5.51 -27.34
C ASN A 509 0.45 -4.02 -26.99
N PHE A 510 0.19 -3.65 -25.73
CA PHE A 510 0.11 -2.25 -25.28
C PHE A 510 1.44 -1.50 -25.31
N PHE A 511 2.58 -2.19 -25.27
CA PHE A 511 3.92 -1.58 -25.36
C PHE A 511 4.56 -1.70 -26.75
N LYS A 512 3.81 -2.14 -27.77
CA LYS A 512 4.31 -2.28 -29.14
C LYS A 512 3.97 -1.09 -30.05
N GLU A 513 3.23 -0.12 -29.54
CA GLU A 513 2.88 1.12 -30.25
C GLU A 513 3.42 2.34 -29.49
N GLU A 514 4.75 2.49 -29.47
CA GLU A 514 5.43 3.79 -29.42
C GLU A 514 6.64 3.77 -30.36
#